data_AF-A0AAV4N4R7-F1
#
_entry.id   AF-A0AAV4N4R7-F1
#
_cell.length_a   1.000
_cell.length_b   1.000
_cell.length_c   1.000
_cell.angle_alpha   90.00
_cell.angle_beta   90.00
_cell.angle_gamma   90.00
#
_symmetry.space_group_name_H-M   'P 1'
#
loop_
_entity.id
_entity.type
_entity.pdbx_description
1 polymer ?
#
loop_
_entity_poly.entity_id
_entity_poly.type
_entity_poly.pdbx_seq_one_letter_code
_entity_poly.pdbx_strand_id
1 'polypeptide(L)'
;MLIWITAPSAAIGILALLVLLSTAPAIGYPVTTDSDEATTTSVDISDSDSLTIRDLPFANYIANPCSPGTIRTNDRTRSKAQRQSYTIAFFRYMSSYGTLYKQDVLKVINESTIDDCGLLNLPNLPYTPRIQELQEMDDERALKRIHSSLLLHAAHAYFVDHQYLTSSASCSEAVSNRERSIAREAVIIARKQKHMACMTQMTIDELGYTPNDTEDILNSKFPSLQMCSRRALRDCQVMLSTVRLFDVIADYSKSMLESAQVT
;
A
#
# COMPACT_ATOMS: atom_id res chain seq x y z
N MET A 1 17.58 52.55 -17.24
CA MET A 1 16.35 52.28 -16.47
C MET A 1 15.36 51.61 -17.42
N LEU A 2 14.63 50.60 -16.92
CA LEU A 2 13.65 49.72 -17.59
C LEU A 2 14.21 48.56 -18.42
N ILE A 3 14.32 47.43 -17.73
CA ILE A 3 14.25 46.07 -18.27
C ILE A 3 12.81 45.83 -18.72
N TRP A 4 12.60 45.43 -19.97
CA TRP A 4 11.36 44.82 -20.44
C TRP A 4 11.64 43.34 -20.71
N ILE A 5 11.06 42.48 -19.87
CA ILE A 5 10.90 41.06 -20.16
C ILE A 5 9.58 40.94 -20.92
N THR A 6 9.62 40.58 -22.20
CA THR A 6 8.46 40.16 -22.97
C THR A 6 8.51 38.66 -23.21
N ALA A 7 7.46 37.97 -22.78
CA ALA A 7 7.15 36.58 -23.08
C ALA A 7 6.92 36.35 -24.59
N PRO A 8 6.93 35.08 -25.04
CA PRO A 8 5.70 34.51 -25.61
C PRO A 8 5.47 33.06 -25.11
N SER A 9 4.31 32.68 -24.57
CA SER A 9 3.05 32.29 -25.23
C SER A 9 3.11 30.95 -26.01
N ALA A 10 2.45 29.94 -25.43
CA ALA A 10 1.60 28.90 -26.02
C ALA A 10 1.80 28.39 -27.47
N ALA A 11 1.94 27.06 -27.61
CA ALA A 11 1.43 26.23 -28.72
C ALA A 11 1.57 24.75 -28.31
N ILE A 12 0.52 24.04 -27.89
CA ILE A 12 -0.37 23.18 -28.70
C ILE A 12 0.34 22.54 -29.90
N GLY A 13 0.50 21.21 -29.85
CA GLY A 13 0.95 20.38 -30.97
C GLY A 13 0.40 18.97 -30.83
N ILE A 14 -0.76 18.75 -31.44
CA ILE A 14 -1.38 17.45 -31.72
C ILE A 14 -0.47 16.70 -32.71
N LEU A 15 -0.22 15.41 -32.50
CA LEU A 15 0.07 14.50 -33.61
C LEU A 15 -0.44 13.09 -33.32
N ALA A 16 -1.39 12.69 -34.17
CA ALA A 16 -2.08 11.42 -34.18
C ALA A 16 -1.41 10.45 -35.17
N LEU A 17 -1.62 9.16 -34.92
CA LEU A 17 -1.58 8.00 -35.82
C LEU A 17 -0.25 7.59 -36.48
N LEU A 18 0.14 6.33 -36.25
CA LEU A 18 0.09 5.32 -37.31
C LEU A 18 0.03 3.89 -36.73
N VAL A 19 -1.12 3.26 -36.95
CA VAL A 19 -1.35 1.82 -36.89
C VAL A 19 -0.69 1.19 -38.10
N LEU A 20 0.16 0.19 -37.90
CA LEU A 20 0.40 -0.84 -38.91
C LEU A 20 0.37 -2.22 -38.25
N LEU A 21 -0.59 -3.00 -38.75
CA LEU A 21 -0.81 -4.41 -38.49
C LEU A 21 0.44 -5.24 -38.83
N SER A 22 0.72 -6.25 -38.02
CA SER A 22 1.22 -7.51 -38.56
C SER A 22 0.45 -8.67 -37.92
N THR A 23 -0.41 -9.26 -38.74
CA THR A 23 -1.10 -10.53 -38.51
C THR A 23 -0.16 -11.65 -38.94
N ALA A 24 0.09 -12.61 -38.07
CA ALA A 24 0.53 -13.94 -38.44
C ALA A 24 -0.35 -14.98 -37.71
N PRO A 25 -0.78 -16.05 -38.40
CA PRO A 25 -1.93 -16.85 -37.99
C PRO A 25 -1.59 -17.86 -36.89
N ALA A 26 -2.55 -18.02 -35.97
CA ALA A 26 -2.60 -19.12 -35.02
C ALA A 26 -2.88 -20.43 -35.77
N ILE A 27 -1.93 -21.36 -35.73
CA ILE A 27 -2.15 -22.75 -36.08
C ILE A 27 -2.63 -23.46 -34.81
N GLY A 28 -3.87 -23.92 -34.84
CA GLY A 28 -4.52 -24.61 -33.74
C GLY A 28 -3.90 -25.98 -33.46
N TYR A 29 -3.89 -26.33 -32.18
CA TYR A 29 -3.85 -27.71 -31.71
C TYR A 29 -5.11 -27.97 -30.87
N PRO A 30 -5.69 -29.18 -30.98
CA PRO A 30 -7.06 -29.45 -30.56
C PRO A 30 -7.22 -29.43 -29.05
N VAL A 31 -8.37 -28.92 -28.62
CA VAL A 31 -8.92 -29.09 -27.28
C VAL A 31 -9.24 -30.56 -27.08
N THR A 32 -8.40 -31.25 -26.31
CA THR A 32 -8.82 -32.44 -25.56
C THR A 32 -9.18 -31.99 -24.16
N THR A 33 -10.48 -32.00 -23.88
CA THR A 33 -11.05 -32.02 -22.54
C THR A 33 -10.58 -33.27 -21.82
N ASP A 34 -9.60 -33.12 -20.93
CA ASP A 34 -9.48 -33.96 -19.74
C ASP A 34 -9.70 -33.06 -18.52
N SER A 35 -10.74 -33.42 -17.79
CA SER A 35 -11.08 -32.90 -16.49
C SER A 35 -10.07 -33.41 -15.47
N ASP A 36 -8.96 -32.71 -15.32
CA ASP A 36 -8.13 -32.84 -14.14
C ASP A 36 -8.50 -31.74 -13.15
N GLU A 37 -9.09 -32.18 -12.04
CA GLU A 37 -9.10 -31.44 -10.79
C GLU A 37 -7.74 -30.75 -10.65
N ALA A 38 -7.74 -29.41 -10.70
CA ALA A 38 -6.58 -28.63 -10.35
C ALA A 38 -6.29 -28.89 -8.87
N THR A 39 -5.56 -29.98 -8.64
CA THR A 39 -4.86 -30.26 -7.41
C THR A 39 -4.05 -29.01 -7.16
N THR A 40 -4.49 -28.23 -6.17
CA THR A 40 -3.70 -27.19 -5.55
C THR A 40 -2.37 -27.83 -5.23
N THR A 41 -1.37 -27.56 -6.08
CA THR A 41 0.02 -27.72 -5.70
C THR A 41 0.23 -26.63 -4.67
N SER A 42 -0.12 -26.96 -3.42
CA SER A 42 0.54 -26.38 -2.26
C SER A 42 2.02 -26.55 -2.54
N VAL A 43 2.65 -25.47 -2.97
CA VAL A 43 4.11 -25.37 -2.89
C VAL A 43 4.38 -25.54 -1.40
N ASP A 44 4.75 -26.76 -1.00
CA ASP A 44 5.24 -27.05 0.33
C ASP A 44 6.37 -26.05 0.59
N ILE A 45 6.09 -25.07 1.45
CA ILE A 45 7.07 -24.12 1.95
C ILE A 45 7.86 -24.87 3.03
N SER A 46 8.62 -25.88 2.64
CA SER A 46 9.65 -26.47 3.49
C SER A 46 11.00 -25.92 3.03
N ASP A 47 11.40 -24.82 3.67
CA ASP A 47 12.75 -24.23 3.81
C ASP A 47 12.53 -22.77 4.27
N SER A 48 12.33 -22.47 5.56
CA SER A 48 13.31 -22.38 6.68
C SER A 48 13.43 -20.90 7.11
N ASP A 49 13.09 -20.65 8.38
CA ASP A 49 13.06 -19.36 9.11
C ASP A 49 12.02 -18.31 8.69
N SER A 50 10.84 -18.40 9.33
CA SER A 50 9.91 -17.29 9.43
C SER A 50 10.43 -16.24 10.41
N LEU A 51 10.46 -14.97 10.01
CA LEU A 51 10.86 -13.86 10.87
C LEU A 51 9.61 -13.22 11.46
N THR A 52 9.56 -13.08 12.78
CA THR A 52 8.48 -12.38 13.47
C THR A 52 8.70 -10.87 13.38
N ILE A 53 7.65 -10.09 13.10
CA ILE A 53 7.79 -8.64 12.92
C ILE A 53 8.40 -7.95 14.15
N ARG A 54 8.03 -8.39 15.37
CA ARG A 54 8.56 -7.88 16.63
C ARG A 54 10.09 -7.94 16.74
N ASP A 55 10.71 -8.92 16.10
CA ASP A 55 12.15 -9.17 16.18
C ASP A 55 12.94 -8.38 15.11
N LEU A 56 12.25 -7.66 14.23
CA LEU A 56 12.86 -6.92 13.13
C LEU A 56 13.23 -5.48 13.54
N PRO A 57 14.26 -4.87 12.93
CA PRO A 57 14.76 -3.55 13.34
C PRO A 57 13.74 -2.42 13.16
N PHE A 58 12.71 -2.62 12.33
CA PHE A 58 11.63 -1.65 12.10
C PHE A 58 10.43 -1.85 13.03
N ALA A 59 10.42 -2.86 13.91
CA ALA A 59 9.29 -3.19 14.79
C ALA A 59 8.78 -2.00 15.59
N ASN A 60 9.69 -1.15 16.10
CA ASN A 60 9.32 0.02 16.89
C ASN A 60 8.51 1.05 16.07
N TYR A 61 8.74 1.14 14.75
CA TYR A 61 7.95 2.02 13.88
C TYR A 61 6.52 1.51 13.67
N ILE A 62 6.30 0.21 13.80
CA ILE A 62 4.98 -0.43 13.73
C ILE A 62 4.27 -0.35 15.07
N ALA A 63 5.00 -0.61 16.16
CA ALA A 63 4.49 -0.50 17.53
C ALA A 63 4.01 0.92 17.86
N ASN A 64 4.74 1.92 17.35
CA ASN A 64 4.50 3.33 17.61
C ASN A 64 4.40 4.12 16.29
N PRO A 65 3.22 4.09 15.61
CA PRO A 65 3.08 4.77 14.33
C PRO A 65 3.13 6.29 14.44
N CYS A 66 2.67 6.84 15.56
CA CYS A 66 2.79 8.25 15.87
C CYS A 66 4.19 8.57 16.41
N SER A 67 4.85 9.58 15.83
CA SER A 67 6.16 10.03 16.29
C SER A 67 6.12 10.49 17.76
N PRO A 68 7.22 10.36 18.52
CA PRO A 68 7.33 10.94 19.86
C PRO A 68 7.01 12.44 19.81
N GLY A 69 6.13 12.90 20.71
CA GLY A 69 5.71 14.31 20.77
C GLY A 69 4.42 14.65 20.03
N THR A 70 3.75 13.69 19.37
CA THR A 70 2.36 13.89 18.95
C THR A 70 1.48 14.00 20.20
N ILE A 71 1.03 15.21 20.51
CA ILE A 71 0.20 15.48 21.68
C ILE A 71 -1.16 14.81 21.49
N ARG A 72 -1.39 13.74 22.24
CA ARG A 72 -2.71 13.14 22.44
C ARG A 72 -3.55 14.08 23.29
N THR A 73 -4.33 14.96 22.66
CA THR A 73 -5.35 15.72 23.37
C THR A 73 -6.57 14.82 23.57
N ASN A 74 -6.53 13.98 24.59
CA ASN A 74 -7.68 13.20 25.04
C ASN A 74 -8.65 14.10 25.81
N ASP A 75 -9.19 15.12 25.15
CA ASP A 75 -10.21 15.94 25.76
C ASP A 75 -11.58 15.37 25.40
N ARG A 76 -11.95 14.30 26.11
CA ARG A 76 -13.25 13.62 25.96
C ARG A 76 -14.45 14.55 26.22
N THR A 77 -14.22 15.79 26.65
CA THR A 77 -15.24 16.82 26.86
C THR A 77 -15.62 17.62 25.61
N ARG A 78 -14.98 17.39 24.44
CA ARG A 78 -15.32 18.10 23.20
C ARG A 78 -16.77 17.90 22.78
N SER A 79 -17.38 18.98 22.26
CA SER A 79 -18.78 18.98 21.82
C SER A 79 -19.00 18.07 20.61
N LYS A 80 -20.25 17.62 20.41
CA LYS A 80 -20.65 16.80 19.24
C LYS A 80 -20.24 17.46 17.91
N ALA A 81 -20.43 18.78 17.80
CA ALA A 81 -20.05 19.54 16.61
C ALA A 81 -18.53 19.56 16.35
N GLN A 82 -17.72 19.62 17.42
CA GLN A 82 -16.25 19.56 17.30
C GLN A 82 -15.79 18.18 16.82
N ARG A 83 -16.36 17.09 17.36
CA ARG A 83 -16.04 15.72 16.92
C ARG A 83 -16.45 15.47 15.47
N GLN A 84 -17.60 15.99 15.04
CA GLN A 84 -18.04 15.90 13.65
C GLN A 84 -17.11 16.65 12.71
N SER A 85 -16.69 17.87 13.08
CA SER A 85 -15.70 18.64 12.31
C SER A 85 -14.36 17.90 12.17
N TYR A 86 -13.87 17.32 13.26
CA TYR A 86 -12.66 16.51 13.26
C TYR A 86 -12.79 15.27 12.34
N THR A 87 -13.92 14.57 12.43
CA THR A 87 -14.21 13.38 11.61
C THR A 87 -14.24 13.72 10.11
N ILE A 88 -14.88 14.83 9.75
CA ILE A 88 -14.89 15.33 8.36
C ILE A 88 -13.46 15.67 7.89
N ALA A 89 -12.67 16.34 8.73
CA ALA A 89 -11.29 16.67 8.41
C ALA A 89 -10.43 15.41 8.21
N PHE A 90 -10.62 14.40 9.05
CA PHE A 90 -9.98 13.09 8.93
C PHE A 90 -10.33 12.41 7.60
N PHE A 91 -11.61 12.27 7.24
CA PHE A 91 -11.97 11.60 5.98
C PHE A 91 -11.52 12.39 4.74
N ARG A 92 -11.53 13.73 4.79
CA ARG A 92 -10.95 14.56 3.72
C ARG A 92 -9.45 14.30 3.55
N TYR A 93 -8.73 14.22 4.68
CA TYR A 93 -7.31 13.88 4.69
C TYR A 93 -7.09 12.49 4.08
N MET A 94 -7.80 11.46 4.56
CA MET A 94 -7.63 10.08 4.10
C MET A 94 -7.97 9.89 2.63
N SER A 95 -9.03 10.54 2.13
CA SER A 95 -9.37 10.56 0.70
C SER A 95 -8.26 11.18 -0.15
N SER A 96 -7.78 12.36 0.25
CA SER A 96 -6.81 13.14 -0.53
C SER A 96 -5.43 12.47 -0.54
N TYR A 97 -4.94 12.10 0.65
CA TYR A 97 -3.62 11.47 0.80
C TYR A 97 -3.61 10.01 0.35
N GLY A 98 -4.71 9.27 0.50
CA GLY A 98 -4.84 7.94 -0.10
C GLY A 98 -4.69 8.01 -1.63
N THR A 99 -5.37 8.96 -2.28
CA THR A 99 -5.23 9.17 -3.73
C THR A 99 -3.81 9.58 -4.12
N LEU A 100 -3.20 10.52 -3.39
CA LEU A 100 -1.83 10.98 -3.66
C LEU A 100 -0.80 9.84 -3.49
N TYR A 101 -0.85 9.13 -2.38
CA TYR A 101 0.12 8.07 -2.08
C TYR A 101 -0.07 6.85 -2.97
N LYS A 102 -1.29 6.58 -3.45
CA LYS A 102 -1.54 5.63 -4.54
C LYS A 102 -0.74 5.99 -5.79
N GLN A 103 -0.78 7.26 -6.22
CA GLN A 103 -0.03 7.72 -7.40
C GLN A 103 1.47 7.59 -7.20
N ASP A 104 1.98 7.88 -5.99
CA ASP A 104 3.39 7.70 -5.67
C ASP A 104 3.82 6.23 -5.81
N VAL A 105 2.99 5.28 -5.35
CA VAL A 105 3.32 3.85 -5.46
C VAL A 105 3.24 3.38 -6.92
N LEU A 106 2.23 3.85 -7.68
CA LEU A 106 2.14 3.56 -9.11
C LEU A 106 3.35 4.09 -9.88
N LYS A 107 3.86 5.27 -9.51
CA LYS A 107 5.09 5.82 -10.07
C LYS A 107 6.28 4.89 -9.79
N VAL A 108 6.43 4.41 -8.56
CA VAL A 108 7.47 3.43 -8.21
C VAL A 108 7.33 2.16 -9.05
N ILE A 109 6.12 1.61 -9.21
CA ILE A 109 5.90 0.42 -10.05
C ILE A 109 6.32 0.67 -11.50
N ASN A 110 5.95 1.83 -12.06
CA ASN A 110 6.20 2.18 -13.46
C ASN A 110 7.68 2.53 -13.74
N GLU A 111 8.38 3.15 -12.79
CA GLU A 111 9.77 3.60 -12.94
C GLU A 111 10.79 2.54 -12.49
N SER A 112 10.41 1.67 -11.52
CA SER A 112 11.34 0.77 -10.84
C SER A 112 11.42 -0.63 -11.45
N THR A 113 11.21 -0.75 -12.77
CA THR A 113 11.63 -1.92 -13.56
C THR A 113 11.08 -3.27 -13.08
N ILE A 114 9.81 -3.37 -12.67
CA ILE A 114 9.14 -4.68 -12.76
C ILE A 114 8.12 -4.61 -13.88
N ASP A 115 8.62 -4.72 -15.12
CA ASP A 115 7.83 -4.59 -16.35
C ASP A 115 6.61 -5.53 -16.39
N ASP A 116 6.60 -6.57 -15.54
CA ASP A 116 5.52 -7.53 -15.41
C ASP A 116 4.64 -7.39 -14.15
N CYS A 117 4.95 -6.53 -13.15
CA CYS A 117 4.12 -6.48 -11.92
C CYS A 117 2.64 -6.22 -12.26
N GLY A 118 2.37 -5.30 -13.19
CA GLY A 118 1.00 -4.98 -13.60
C GLY A 118 0.28 -6.10 -14.35
N LEU A 119 1.04 -7.06 -14.91
CA LEU A 119 0.52 -8.22 -15.64
C LEU A 119 0.36 -9.45 -14.74
N LEU A 120 1.09 -9.50 -13.62
CA LEU A 120 1.01 -10.58 -12.66
C LEU A 120 -0.25 -10.41 -11.79
N ASN A 121 -1.17 -11.37 -11.87
CA ASN A 121 -2.34 -11.42 -11.01
C ASN A 121 -1.97 -11.89 -9.58
N LEU A 122 -1.17 -11.08 -8.88
CA LEU A 122 -0.72 -11.39 -7.53
C LEU A 122 -1.85 -11.15 -6.51
N PRO A 123 -1.99 -12.05 -5.52
CA PRO A 123 -2.97 -11.87 -4.46
C PRO A 123 -2.60 -10.66 -3.59
N ASN A 124 -3.60 -10.04 -2.99
CA ASN A 124 -3.36 -9.01 -1.98
C ASN A 124 -2.56 -9.57 -0.80
N LEU A 125 -1.87 -8.67 -0.10
CA LEU A 125 -1.33 -9.00 1.21
C LEU A 125 -2.48 -9.35 2.16
N PRO A 126 -2.18 -10.10 3.24
CA PRO A 126 -3.14 -10.32 4.31
C PRO A 126 -3.68 -8.98 4.82
N TYR A 127 -4.91 -9.01 5.33
CA TYR A 127 -5.57 -7.84 5.88
C TYR A 127 -5.84 -6.69 4.88
N THR A 128 -5.66 -6.81 3.56
CA THR A 128 -6.22 -5.78 2.65
C THR A 128 -7.75 -5.87 2.63
N PRO A 129 -8.48 -4.83 3.09
CA PRO A 129 -9.94 -4.88 3.14
C PRO A 129 -10.55 -4.67 1.75
N ARG A 130 -11.78 -5.13 1.56
CA ARG A 130 -12.61 -4.71 0.42
C ARG A 130 -13.39 -3.45 0.77
N ILE A 131 -13.76 -2.65 -0.23
CA ILE A 131 -14.57 -1.45 0.01
C ILE A 131 -15.93 -1.80 0.61
N GLN A 132 -16.60 -2.84 0.10
CA GLN A 132 -17.90 -3.30 0.62
C GLN A 132 -17.78 -3.78 2.08
N GLU A 133 -16.69 -4.50 2.39
CA GLU A 133 -16.40 -4.94 3.76
C GLU A 133 -16.33 -3.75 4.73
N LEU A 134 -15.68 -2.66 4.35
CA LEU A 134 -15.61 -1.46 5.20
C LEU A 134 -16.95 -0.75 5.32
N GLN A 135 -17.76 -0.71 4.26
CA GLN A 135 -19.07 -0.04 4.25
C GLN A 135 -20.13 -0.80 5.05
N GLU A 136 -19.97 -2.11 5.21
CA GLU A 136 -20.85 -2.97 6.00
C GLU A 136 -20.47 -3.00 7.50
N MET A 137 -19.26 -2.55 7.85
CA MET A 137 -18.79 -2.44 9.23
C MET A 137 -19.34 -1.18 9.92
N ASP A 138 -19.45 -1.22 11.25
CA ASP A 138 -19.59 0.01 12.02
C ASP A 138 -18.31 0.85 11.96
N ASP A 139 -18.44 2.16 12.18
CA ASP A 139 -17.35 3.13 12.09
C ASP A 139 -16.11 2.72 12.91
N GLU A 140 -16.30 2.21 14.13
CA GLU A 140 -15.20 1.78 14.99
C GLU A 140 -14.44 0.61 14.36
N ARG A 141 -15.15 -0.43 13.92
CA ARG A 141 -14.52 -1.59 13.27
C ARG A 141 -13.85 -1.21 11.95
N ALA A 142 -14.47 -0.37 11.14
CA ALA A 142 -13.91 0.07 9.86
C ALA A 142 -12.60 0.85 10.07
N LEU A 143 -12.55 1.79 11.02
CA LEU A 143 -11.33 2.53 11.33
C LEU A 143 -10.21 1.63 11.87
N LYS A 144 -10.54 0.69 12.76
CA LYS A 144 -9.58 -0.31 13.26
C LYS A 144 -9.05 -1.19 12.14
N ARG A 145 -9.92 -1.64 11.24
CA ARG A 145 -9.55 -2.44 10.07
C ARG A 145 -8.57 -1.66 9.19
N ILE A 146 -8.86 -0.39 8.89
CA ILE A 146 -7.98 0.50 8.12
C ILE A 146 -6.62 0.67 8.83
N HIS A 147 -6.64 0.96 10.13
CA HIS A 147 -5.42 1.13 10.93
C HIS A 147 -4.52 -0.10 10.87
N SER A 148 -5.06 -1.29 11.18
CA SER A 148 -4.29 -2.53 11.17
C SER A 148 -3.78 -2.88 9.77
N SER A 149 -4.58 -2.61 8.73
CA SER A 149 -4.16 -2.83 7.34
C SER A 149 -2.98 -1.94 6.95
N LEU A 150 -3.00 -0.66 7.32
CA LEU A 150 -1.91 0.29 7.07
C LEU A 150 -0.62 -0.14 7.79
N LEU A 151 -0.70 -0.56 9.05
CA LEU A 151 0.46 -1.02 9.81
C LEU A 151 1.07 -2.29 9.25
N LEU A 152 0.24 -3.27 8.87
CA LEU A 152 0.76 -4.52 8.29
C LEU A 152 1.41 -4.27 6.92
N HIS A 153 0.79 -3.43 6.08
CA HIS A 153 1.42 -3.07 4.80
C HIS A 153 2.70 -2.27 4.99
N ALA A 154 2.77 -1.38 5.99
CA ALA A 154 4.00 -0.67 6.34
C ALA A 154 5.10 -1.64 6.78
N ALA A 155 4.76 -2.67 7.56
CA ALA A 155 5.71 -3.70 7.97
C ALA A 155 6.24 -4.49 6.76
N HIS A 156 5.37 -4.87 5.82
CA HIS A 156 5.78 -5.51 4.57
C HIS A 156 6.69 -4.61 3.73
N ALA A 157 6.40 -3.31 3.64
CA ALA A 157 7.23 -2.36 2.91
C ALA A 157 8.62 -2.16 3.57
N TYR A 158 8.69 -2.04 4.90
CA TYR A 158 9.98 -2.05 5.60
C TYR A 158 10.74 -3.37 5.44
N PHE A 159 10.03 -4.48 5.32
CA PHE A 159 10.65 -5.79 5.12
C PHE A 159 11.35 -5.91 3.76
N VAL A 160 10.87 -5.21 2.73
CA VAL A 160 11.58 -5.13 1.42
C VAL A 160 12.98 -4.57 1.62
N ASP A 161 13.13 -3.46 2.33
CA ASP A 161 14.43 -2.84 2.63
C ASP A 161 15.30 -3.74 3.50
N HIS A 162 14.73 -4.34 4.56
CA HIS A 162 15.46 -5.26 5.41
C HIS A 162 16.02 -6.46 4.63
N GLN A 163 15.24 -7.03 3.72
CA GLN A 163 15.65 -8.17 2.88
C GLN A 163 16.71 -7.76 1.84
N TYR A 164 16.61 -6.56 1.28
CA TYR A 164 17.68 -6.00 0.45
C TYR A 164 18.99 -5.89 1.25
N LEU A 165 18.96 -5.29 2.44
CA LEU A 165 20.17 -5.06 3.25
C LEU A 165 20.84 -6.36 3.73
N THR A 166 20.08 -7.42 3.94
CA THR A 166 20.58 -8.68 4.50
C THR A 166 20.90 -9.74 3.46
N SER A 167 20.26 -9.69 2.28
CA SER A 167 20.28 -10.82 1.34
C SER A 167 20.59 -10.45 -0.12
N SER A 168 20.63 -9.16 -0.50
CA SER A 168 20.83 -8.74 -1.91
C SER A 168 22.21 -9.06 -2.48
N ALA A 169 23.23 -9.25 -1.64
CA ALA A 169 24.58 -9.63 -2.06
C ALA A 169 24.64 -10.99 -2.79
N SER A 170 23.58 -11.80 -2.67
CA SER A 170 23.43 -13.07 -3.38
C SER A 170 22.91 -12.94 -4.82
N CYS A 171 22.46 -11.74 -5.23
CA CYS A 171 21.95 -11.50 -6.59
C CYS A 171 23.05 -10.99 -7.54
N SER A 172 22.76 -11.05 -8.84
CA SER A 172 23.56 -10.34 -9.83
C SER A 172 23.50 -8.82 -9.61
N GLU A 173 24.55 -8.11 -10.02
CA GLU A 173 24.68 -6.65 -9.83
C GLU A 173 23.51 -5.86 -10.42
N ALA A 174 23.04 -6.25 -11.62
CA ALA A 174 21.89 -5.61 -12.26
C ALA A 174 20.60 -5.75 -11.42
N VAL A 175 20.37 -6.94 -10.85
CA VAL A 175 19.23 -7.20 -9.96
C VAL A 175 19.39 -6.43 -8.65
N SER A 176 20.59 -6.43 -8.08
CA SER A 176 20.88 -5.72 -6.82
C SER A 176 20.64 -4.21 -6.94
N ASN A 177 21.02 -3.58 -8.07
CA ASN A 177 20.76 -2.16 -8.31
C ASN A 177 19.27 -1.83 -8.39
N ARG A 178 18.46 -2.71 -9.00
CA ARG A 178 17.00 -2.58 -9.01
C ARG A 178 16.40 -2.79 -7.62
N GLU A 179 16.78 -3.86 -6.91
CA GLU A 179 16.34 -4.12 -5.53
C GLU A 179 16.66 -2.93 -4.62
N ARG A 180 17.83 -2.28 -4.81
CA ARG A 180 18.22 -1.08 -4.06
C ARG A 180 17.28 0.10 -4.28
N SER A 181 16.87 0.34 -5.53
CA SER A 181 15.94 1.44 -5.85
C SER A 181 14.59 1.18 -5.19
N ILE A 182 14.06 -0.04 -5.34
CA ILE A 182 12.79 -0.45 -4.76
C ILE A 182 12.83 -0.38 -3.22
N ALA A 183 13.90 -0.86 -2.58
CA ALA A 183 14.08 -0.82 -1.13
C ALA A 183 13.98 0.61 -0.58
N ARG A 184 14.63 1.58 -1.23
CA ARG A 184 14.56 2.99 -0.84
C ARG A 184 13.14 3.55 -0.93
N GLU A 185 12.45 3.27 -2.03
CA GLU A 185 11.07 3.71 -2.22
C GLU A 185 10.10 3.02 -1.26
N ALA A 186 10.33 1.74 -0.95
CA ALA A 186 9.54 0.99 0.03
C ALA A 186 9.60 1.63 1.42
N VAL A 187 10.75 2.14 1.85
CA VAL A 187 10.87 2.89 3.12
C VAL A 187 10.03 4.18 3.10
N ILE A 188 10.00 4.90 1.97
CA ILE A 188 9.20 6.12 1.83
C ILE A 188 7.71 5.78 1.88
N ILE A 189 7.29 4.72 1.19
CA ILE A 189 5.92 4.22 1.18
C ILE A 189 5.51 3.77 2.59
N ALA A 190 6.36 3.03 3.30
CA ALA A 190 6.11 2.59 4.68
C ALA A 190 5.88 3.77 5.63
N ARG A 191 6.65 4.86 5.46
CA ARG A 191 6.47 6.10 6.25
C ARG A 191 5.13 6.78 5.97
N LYS A 192 4.68 6.78 4.70
CA LYS A 192 3.36 7.32 4.31
C LYS A 192 2.22 6.50 4.91
N GLN A 193 2.30 5.17 4.85
CA GLN A 193 1.35 4.25 5.49
C GLN A 193 1.30 4.47 7.00
N LYS A 194 2.46 4.58 7.65
CA LYS A 194 2.58 4.87 9.08
C LYS A 194 1.95 6.22 9.46
N HIS A 195 2.14 7.25 8.64
CA HIS A 195 1.54 8.56 8.87
C HIS A 195 0.01 8.49 8.83
N MET A 196 -0.57 7.81 7.84
CA MET A 196 -2.02 7.57 7.78
C MET A 196 -2.52 6.70 8.94
N ALA A 197 -1.74 5.70 9.36
CA ALA A 197 -2.07 4.88 10.53
C ALA A 197 -2.11 5.74 11.79
N CYS A 198 -1.15 6.64 11.99
CA CYS A 198 -1.17 7.58 13.11
C CYS A 198 -2.42 8.48 13.08
N MET A 199 -2.78 9.05 11.93
CA MET A 199 -4.01 9.86 11.82
C MET A 199 -5.27 9.04 12.15
N THR A 200 -5.29 7.77 11.77
CA THR A 200 -6.38 6.85 12.11
C THR A 200 -6.42 6.56 13.61
N GLN A 201 -5.27 6.30 14.25
CA GLN A 201 -5.16 6.10 15.70
C GLN A 201 -5.65 7.34 16.47
N MET A 202 -5.22 8.54 16.06
CA MET A 202 -5.67 9.79 16.68
C MET A 202 -7.18 9.96 16.58
N THR A 203 -7.79 9.56 15.47
CA THR A 203 -9.24 9.62 15.27
C THR A 203 -9.99 8.60 16.13
N ILE A 204 -9.48 7.38 16.23
CA ILE A 204 -10.00 6.34 17.14
C ILE A 204 -9.97 6.84 18.59
N ASP A 205 -8.84 7.41 19.02
CA ASP A 205 -8.65 7.97 20.36
C ASP A 205 -9.65 9.13 20.63
N GLU A 206 -9.80 10.05 19.66
CA GLU A 206 -10.71 11.21 19.72
C GLU A 206 -12.19 10.80 19.82
N LEU A 207 -12.59 9.78 19.08
CA LEU A 207 -13.96 9.25 19.09
C LEU A 207 -14.24 8.40 20.35
N GLY A 208 -13.20 8.07 21.12
CA GLY A 208 -13.31 7.27 22.34
C GLY A 208 -13.47 5.78 22.09
N TYR A 209 -13.08 5.32 20.90
CA TYR A 209 -13.11 3.91 20.53
C TYR A 209 -12.03 3.11 21.24
N THR A 210 -12.18 1.78 21.25
CA THR A 210 -11.23 0.91 21.96
C THR A 210 -9.89 0.83 21.22
N PRO A 211 -8.76 0.65 21.95
CA PRO A 211 -7.42 0.63 21.36
C PRO A 211 -7.23 -0.44 20.27
N ASN A 212 -6.28 -0.22 19.37
CA ASN A 212 -5.99 -1.09 18.23
C ASN A 212 -5.13 -2.32 18.61
N ASP A 213 -5.32 -3.42 17.86
CA ASP A 213 -4.59 -4.69 18.02
C ASP A 213 -3.20 -4.66 17.35
N THR A 214 -2.34 -3.72 17.76
CA THR A 214 -0.97 -3.62 17.26
C THR A 214 -0.13 -4.87 17.59
N GLU A 215 -0.48 -5.56 18.70
CA GLU A 215 0.19 -6.78 19.17
C GLU A 215 0.09 -7.93 18.14
N ASP A 216 -1.09 -8.12 17.54
CA ASP A 216 -1.32 -9.17 16.52
C ASP A 216 -0.46 -8.93 15.27
N ILE A 217 -0.29 -7.66 14.91
CA ILE A 217 0.57 -7.26 13.80
C ILE A 217 2.03 -7.58 14.15
N LEU A 218 2.50 -7.16 15.32
CA LEU A 218 3.88 -7.44 15.74
C LEU A 218 4.19 -8.94 15.82
N ASN A 219 3.20 -9.79 16.09
CA ASN A 219 3.35 -11.24 16.16
C ASN A 219 3.14 -11.94 14.80
N SER A 220 2.84 -11.19 13.74
CA SER A 220 2.77 -11.72 12.39
C SER A 220 4.15 -12.14 11.88
N LYS A 221 4.16 -13.14 10.99
CA LYS A 221 5.37 -13.78 10.48
C LYS A 221 5.58 -13.48 9.00
N PHE A 222 6.81 -13.15 8.63
CA PHE A 222 7.21 -12.99 7.23
C PHE A 222 8.15 -14.12 6.80
N PRO A 223 7.97 -14.65 5.58
CA PRO A 223 8.91 -15.61 5.03
C PRO A 223 10.24 -14.92 4.72
N SER A 224 11.35 -15.48 5.19
CA SER A 224 12.68 -15.04 4.77
C SER A 224 12.95 -15.57 3.36
N LEU A 225 13.12 -14.68 2.38
CA LEU A 225 13.24 -15.06 0.96
C LEU A 225 14.68 -14.94 0.48
N GLN A 226 15.36 -16.08 0.36
CA GLN A 226 16.75 -16.14 -0.09
C GLN A 226 16.91 -15.95 -1.61
N MET A 227 15.95 -16.42 -2.42
CA MET A 227 16.02 -16.33 -3.89
C MET A 227 15.58 -14.96 -4.41
N CYS A 228 16.39 -14.34 -5.26
CA CYS A 228 16.12 -13.03 -5.89
C CYS A 228 14.78 -12.98 -6.65
N SER A 229 14.42 -14.06 -7.37
CA SER A 229 13.16 -14.14 -8.10
C SER A 229 11.93 -14.12 -7.18
N ARG A 230 12.00 -14.82 -6.04
CA ARG A 230 10.93 -14.80 -5.01
C ARG A 230 10.82 -13.42 -4.36
N ARG A 231 11.95 -12.75 -4.11
CA ARG A 231 11.97 -11.37 -3.61
C ARG A 231 11.28 -10.41 -4.58
N ALA A 232 11.59 -10.49 -5.86
CA ALA A 232 10.94 -9.65 -6.87
C ALA A 232 9.42 -9.84 -6.91
N LEU A 233 8.92 -11.09 -6.79
CA LEU A 233 7.49 -11.37 -6.72
C LEU A 233 6.83 -10.80 -5.46
N ARG A 234 7.47 -10.96 -4.29
CA ARG A 234 7.02 -10.33 -3.04
C ARG A 234 6.98 -8.81 -3.20
N ASP A 235 8.01 -8.20 -3.74
CA ASP A 235 8.10 -6.74 -3.88
C ASP A 235 6.97 -6.22 -4.78
N CYS A 236 6.67 -6.91 -5.89
CA CYS A 236 5.46 -6.63 -6.67
C CYS A 236 4.19 -6.71 -5.83
N GLN A 237 4.02 -7.82 -5.10
CA GLN A 237 2.84 -8.06 -4.29
C GLN A 237 2.63 -6.93 -3.28
N VAL A 238 3.70 -6.51 -2.58
CA VAL A 238 3.67 -5.43 -1.60
C VAL A 238 3.23 -4.11 -2.25
N MET A 239 3.80 -3.75 -3.40
CA MET A 239 3.47 -2.49 -4.07
C MET A 239 2.04 -2.49 -4.63
N LEU A 240 1.63 -3.55 -5.33
CA LEU A 240 0.27 -3.68 -5.89
C LEU A 240 -0.80 -3.72 -4.78
N SER A 241 -0.54 -4.46 -3.70
CA SER A 241 -1.44 -4.50 -2.55
C SER A 241 -1.54 -3.13 -1.87
N THR A 242 -0.44 -2.38 -1.82
CA THR A 242 -0.43 -1.01 -1.27
C THR A 242 -1.25 -0.04 -2.13
N VAL A 243 -1.17 -0.13 -3.47
CA VAL A 243 -2.04 0.62 -4.38
C VAL A 243 -3.50 0.34 -4.07
N ARG A 244 -3.87 -0.95 -3.97
CA ARG A 244 -5.25 -1.37 -3.68
C ARG A 244 -5.72 -0.88 -2.30
N LEU A 245 -4.86 -0.97 -1.27
CA LEU A 245 -5.18 -0.47 0.06
C LEU A 245 -5.49 1.03 0.06
N PHE A 246 -4.63 1.84 -0.59
CA PHE A 246 -4.85 3.29 -0.66
C PHE A 246 -6.10 3.66 -1.45
N ASP A 247 -6.43 2.90 -2.49
CA ASP A 247 -7.66 3.07 -3.26
C ASP A 247 -8.90 2.83 -2.39
N VAL A 248 -8.93 1.68 -1.70
CA VAL A 248 -10.04 1.31 -0.80
C VAL A 248 -10.21 2.34 0.32
N ILE A 249 -9.11 2.80 0.93
CA ILE A 249 -9.17 3.84 1.97
C ILE A 249 -9.72 5.15 1.40
N ALA A 250 -9.26 5.56 0.21
CA ALA A 250 -9.69 6.80 -0.40
C ALA A 250 -11.19 6.77 -0.73
N ASP A 251 -11.65 5.69 -1.33
CA ASP A 251 -13.06 5.53 -1.74
C ASP A 251 -13.99 5.34 -0.54
N TYR A 252 -13.56 4.60 0.48
CA TYR A 252 -14.29 4.53 1.75
C TYR A 252 -14.46 5.92 2.34
N SER A 253 -13.37 6.69 2.43
CA SER A 253 -13.40 8.04 2.99
C SER A 253 -14.30 9.00 2.22
N LYS A 254 -14.37 8.89 0.88
CA LYS A 254 -15.32 9.66 0.06
C LYS A 254 -16.77 9.30 0.40
N SER A 255 -17.08 8.01 0.49
CA SER A 255 -18.44 7.55 0.82
C SER A 255 -18.93 8.04 2.19
N MET A 256 -18.02 8.12 3.17
CA MET A 256 -18.32 8.70 4.49
C MET A 256 -18.59 10.22 4.42
N LEU A 257 -17.87 10.95 3.55
CA LEU A 257 -18.09 12.38 3.36
C LEU A 257 -19.40 12.70 2.64
N GLU A 258 -19.79 11.88 1.66
CA GLU A 258 -21.07 12.01 0.95
C GLU A 258 -22.24 11.78 1.91
N SER A 259 -22.15 10.75 2.76
CA SER A 259 -23.16 10.43 3.77
C SER A 259 -23.32 11.55 4.80
N ALA A 260 -22.22 12.19 5.22
CA ALA A 260 -22.22 13.28 6.19
C ALA A 260 -22.80 14.62 5.66
N GLN A 261 -22.97 14.77 4.35
CA GLN A 261 -23.59 15.97 3.75
C GLN A 261 -25.12 15.89 3.68
N VAL A 262 -25.69 14.70 3.89
CA VAL A 262 -27.14 14.44 3.81
C VAL A 262 -27.84 14.56 5.17
N THR A 263 -27.07 14.55 6.27
CA THR A 263 -27.52 14.67 7.67
C THR A 263 -27.29 16.06 8.26
#